data_AF-A0A937QKA4-F1
#
_entry.id   AF-A0A937QKA4-F1
#
_cell.length_a   1.000
_cell.length_b   1.000
_cell.length_c   1.000
_cell.angle_alpha   90.00
_cell.angle_beta   90.00
_cell.angle_gamma   90.00
#
_symmetry.space_group_name_H-M   'P 1'
#
loop_
_entity.id
_entity.type
_entity.pdbx_description
1 polymer ?
#
loop_
_entity_poly.entity_id
_entity_poly.type
_entity_poly.pdbx_seq_one_letter_code
_entity_poly.pdbx_strand_id
1 'polypeptide(L)'
;PAFAREVMKLIPEFLDKPNVLGIGEIGLNKNSRNELIILEEQIELAKQHERLILVHTPHLEDKLKGTRMTMDALINAGIDPGRVLIDHVEEHTVAEVLDRGFWAGMTLYPDSKCTPQRAVDIIECYGNERIWINSAGDWGPSDPLSVPKCHVEMRRRGHNQKLVEKISLENPLAFLGQSGRFILPEHS
;
A
#
# COMPACT_ATOMS: atom_id res chain seq x y z
N PRO A 1 -16.72 -11.54 15.68
CA PRO A 1 -16.30 -11.47 14.26
C PRO A 1 -16.54 -12.80 13.50
N ALA A 2 -17.77 -13.35 13.55
CA ALA A 2 -18.08 -14.66 12.95
C ALA A 2 -17.99 -14.64 11.41
N PHE A 3 -18.61 -13.66 10.77
CA PHE A 3 -18.60 -13.52 9.31
C PHE A 3 -17.19 -13.33 8.72
N ALA A 4 -16.35 -12.52 9.35
CA ALA A 4 -14.96 -12.32 8.91
C ALA A 4 -14.18 -13.64 8.86
N ARG A 5 -14.39 -14.53 9.84
CA ARG A 5 -13.75 -15.85 9.88
C ARG A 5 -14.29 -16.80 8.83
N GLU A 6 -15.57 -16.70 8.46
CA GLU A 6 -16.13 -17.47 7.35
C GLU A 6 -15.48 -17.08 6.03
N VAL A 7 -15.31 -15.78 5.77
CA VAL A 7 -14.61 -15.27 4.58
C VAL A 7 -13.15 -15.71 4.60
N MET A 8 -12.45 -15.62 5.72
CA MET A 8 -11.03 -16.02 5.81
C MET A 8 -10.80 -17.49 5.48
N LYS A 9 -11.76 -18.39 5.74
CA LYS A 9 -11.65 -19.80 5.36
C LYS A 9 -11.62 -20.03 3.85
N LEU A 10 -12.11 -19.08 3.05
CA LEU A 10 -12.13 -19.16 1.60
C LEU A 10 -10.83 -18.62 0.97
N ILE A 11 -10.13 -17.71 1.65
CA ILE A 11 -8.93 -17.03 1.13
C ILE A 11 -7.86 -18.02 0.65
N PRO A 12 -7.51 -19.10 1.37
CA PRO A 12 -6.47 -20.04 0.94
C PRO A 12 -6.67 -20.61 -0.47
N GLU A 13 -7.92 -20.88 -0.89
CA GLU A 13 -8.23 -21.40 -2.23
C GLU A 13 -7.78 -20.44 -3.34
N PHE A 14 -7.85 -19.14 -3.07
CA PHE A 14 -7.43 -18.10 -4.01
C PHE A 14 -5.92 -17.83 -3.94
N LEU A 15 -5.29 -18.00 -2.78
CA LEU A 15 -3.84 -17.76 -2.62
C LEU A 15 -2.97 -18.69 -3.47
N ASP A 16 -3.50 -19.82 -3.93
CA ASP A 16 -2.77 -20.77 -4.79
C ASP A 16 -2.92 -20.46 -6.28
N LYS A 17 -3.75 -19.49 -6.67
CA LYS A 17 -3.86 -19.06 -8.07
C LYS A 17 -2.54 -18.42 -8.53
N PRO A 18 -2.07 -18.72 -9.76
CA PRO A 18 -0.74 -18.33 -10.24
C PRO A 18 -0.55 -16.80 -10.35
N ASN A 19 -1.63 -16.05 -10.51
CA ASN A 19 -1.62 -14.59 -10.65
C ASN A 19 -1.85 -13.84 -9.32
N VAL A 20 -1.97 -14.54 -8.19
CA VAL A 20 -2.14 -13.91 -6.88
C VAL A 20 -0.77 -13.66 -6.25
N LEU A 21 -0.48 -12.38 -5.98
CA LEU A 21 0.81 -11.88 -5.51
C LEU A 21 0.89 -11.75 -3.98
N GLY A 22 -0.25 -11.52 -3.35
CA GLY A 22 -0.33 -11.08 -1.96
C GLY A 22 -1.73 -11.17 -1.37
N ILE A 23 -1.84 -10.80 -0.10
CA ILE A 23 -3.10 -10.62 0.63
C ILE A 23 -3.36 -9.12 0.78
N GLY A 24 -4.54 -8.68 0.35
CA GLY A 24 -4.98 -7.31 0.50
C GLY A 24 -6.34 -7.05 -0.15
N GLU A 25 -6.96 -5.90 0.12
CA GLU A 25 -6.55 -4.96 1.17
C GLU A 25 -6.98 -5.45 2.56
N ILE A 26 -6.05 -5.43 3.52
CA ILE A 26 -6.31 -5.73 4.94
C ILE A 26 -5.98 -4.50 5.79
N GLY A 27 -6.54 -4.36 6.99
CA GLY A 27 -6.22 -3.21 7.84
C GLY A 27 -7.30 -2.89 8.87
N LEU A 28 -7.19 -1.70 9.45
CA LEU A 28 -8.12 -1.17 10.43
C LEU A 28 -8.92 -0.02 9.82
N ASN A 29 -10.19 0.10 10.20
CA ASN A 29 -10.99 1.28 9.87
C ASN A 29 -11.41 2.07 11.13
N LYS A 30 -11.89 1.38 12.17
CA LYS A 30 -12.33 2.01 13.44
C LYS A 30 -11.39 1.72 14.62
N ASN A 31 -10.22 1.14 14.37
CA ASN A 31 -9.22 0.77 15.37
C ASN A 31 -9.79 -0.08 16.53
N SER A 32 -10.82 -0.88 16.25
CA SER A 32 -11.48 -1.70 17.26
C SER A 32 -10.71 -2.98 17.54
N ARG A 33 -10.89 -3.53 18.74
CA ARG A 33 -10.29 -4.82 19.12
C ARG A 33 -10.68 -5.96 18.17
N ASN A 34 -11.92 -5.94 17.66
CA ASN A 34 -12.39 -6.97 16.74
C ASN A 34 -11.72 -6.87 15.37
N GLU A 35 -11.48 -5.67 14.87
CA GLU A 35 -10.71 -5.46 13.63
C GLU A 35 -9.26 -5.92 13.83
N LEU A 36 -8.64 -5.59 14.98
CA LEU A 36 -7.26 -6.01 15.27
C LEU A 36 -7.12 -7.54 15.32
N ILE A 37 -8.04 -8.26 15.97
CA ILE A 37 -8.03 -9.74 15.98
C ILE A 37 -8.07 -10.31 14.56
N ILE A 38 -8.91 -9.74 13.69
CA ILE A 38 -9.02 -10.23 12.31
C ILE A 38 -7.80 -9.85 11.48
N LEU A 39 -7.25 -8.66 11.68
CA LEU A 39 -5.99 -8.25 11.06
C LEU A 39 -4.85 -9.22 11.44
N GLU A 40 -4.71 -9.57 12.72
CA GLU A 40 -3.72 -10.55 13.18
C GLU A 40 -3.92 -11.93 12.55
N GLU A 41 -5.18 -12.41 12.44
CA GLU A 41 -5.51 -13.66 11.74
C GLU A 41 -5.15 -13.60 10.25
N GLN A 42 -5.35 -12.46 9.57
CA GLN A 42 -4.98 -12.24 8.17
C GLN A 42 -3.45 -12.15 7.97
N ILE A 43 -2.74 -11.52 8.90
CA ILE A 43 -1.27 -11.43 8.90
C ILE A 43 -0.67 -12.83 9.04
N GLU A 44 -1.18 -13.63 9.96
CA GLU A 44 -0.72 -15.01 10.13
C GLU A 44 -0.98 -15.85 8.88
N LEU A 45 -2.13 -15.66 8.23
CA LEU A 45 -2.40 -16.32 6.94
C LEU A 45 -1.39 -15.90 5.85
N ALA A 46 -1.08 -14.60 5.74
CA ALA A 46 -0.08 -14.13 4.78
C ALA A 46 1.29 -14.73 5.06
N LYS A 47 1.68 -14.83 6.33
CA LYS A 47 2.94 -15.43 6.79
C LYS A 47 3.05 -16.89 6.40
N GLN A 48 2.02 -17.69 6.70
CA GLN A 48 2.00 -19.13 6.41
C GLN A 48 2.11 -19.46 4.92
N HIS A 49 1.61 -18.57 4.06
CA HIS A 49 1.67 -18.72 2.61
C HIS A 49 2.81 -17.91 1.95
N GLU A 50 3.67 -17.27 2.74
CA GLU A 50 4.79 -16.43 2.28
C GLU A 50 4.37 -15.32 1.28
N ARG A 51 3.17 -14.76 1.47
CA ARG A 51 2.56 -13.78 0.56
C ARG A 51 2.94 -12.34 0.92
N LEU A 52 2.99 -11.47 -0.09
CA LEU A 52 3.09 -10.02 0.13
C LEU A 52 1.83 -9.52 0.84
N ILE A 53 1.94 -8.41 1.57
CA ILE A 53 0.81 -7.81 2.28
C ILE A 53 0.56 -6.40 1.74
N LEU A 54 -0.69 -6.10 1.45
CA LEU A 54 -1.17 -4.77 1.09
C LEU A 54 -2.16 -4.30 2.17
N VAL A 55 -1.78 -3.21 2.85
CA VAL A 55 -2.53 -2.62 3.96
C VAL A 55 -3.30 -1.38 3.53
N HIS A 56 -4.58 -1.32 3.89
CA HIS A 56 -5.38 -0.10 3.87
C HIS A 56 -5.27 0.63 5.22
N THR A 57 -4.80 1.87 5.22
CA THR A 57 -4.79 2.70 6.44
C THR A 57 -6.17 3.35 6.68
N PRO A 58 -6.59 3.55 7.95
CA PRO A 58 -7.88 4.17 8.25
C PRO A 58 -8.05 5.59 7.69
N HIS A 59 -9.27 6.12 7.78
CA HIS A 59 -9.58 7.52 7.45
C HIS A 59 -9.15 8.51 8.55
N LEU A 60 -9.15 9.80 8.19
CA LEU A 60 -8.40 10.90 8.83
C LEU A 60 -8.26 10.84 10.36
N GLU A 61 -9.35 10.90 11.14
CA GLU A 61 -9.27 11.00 12.61
C GLU A 61 -8.51 9.84 13.26
N ASP A 62 -8.58 8.66 12.64
CA ASP A 62 -8.04 7.41 13.15
C ASP A 62 -6.75 6.97 12.42
N LYS A 63 -6.36 7.66 11.34
CA LYS A 63 -5.31 7.23 10.41
C LYS A 63 -3.96 7.03 11.09
N LEU A 64 -3.45 8.04 11.81
CA LEU A 64 -2.14 7.95 12.45
C LEU A 64 -2.07 6.81 13.46
N LYS A 65 -3.08 6.74 14.34
CA LYS A 65 -3.17 5.70 15.38
C LYS A 65 -3.30 4.31 14.77
N GLY A 66 -4.20 4.14 13.81
CA GLY A 66 -4.43 2.85 13.17
C GLY A 66 -3.27 2.38 12.29
N THR A 67 -2.56 3.32 11.64
CA THR A 67 -1.33 3.02 10.89
C THR A 67 -0.26 2.46 11.84
N ARG A 68 -0.04 3.12 12.99
CA ARG A 68 0.89 2.62 14.03
C ARG A 68 0.48 1.25 14.56
N MET A 69 -0.79 1.08 14.94
CA MET A 69 -1.29 -0.20 15.42
C MET A 69 -1.10 -1.33 14.39
N THR A 70 -1.31 -1.02 13.11
CA THR A 70 -1.11 -2.00 12.03
C THR A 70 0.36 -2.35 11.85
N MET A 71 1.26 -1.37 11.82
CA MET A 71 2.71 -1.60 11.75
C MET A 71 3.22 -2.38 12.96
N ASP A 72 2.74 -2.07 14.16
CA ASP A 72 3.09 -2.78 15.39
C ASP A 72 2.62 -4.25 15.32
N ALA A 73 1.40 -4.51 14.85
CA ALA A 73 0.89 -5.87 14.68
C ALA A 73 1.74 -6.70 13.69
N LEU A 74 2.12 -6.09 12.56
CA LEU A 74 2.98 -6.73 11.55
C LEU A 74 4.37 -7.06 12.11
N ILE A 75 5.01 -6.12 12.80
CA ILE A 75 6.33 -6.31 13.41
C ILE A 75 6.26 -7.38 14.51
N ASN A 76 5.25 -7.33 15.36
CA ASN A 76 5.06 -8.31 16.45
C ASN A 76 4.82 -9.72 15.91
N ALA A 77 4.16 -9.86 14.76
CA ALA A 77 4.00 -11.13 14.06
C ALA A 77 5.29 -11.62 13.38
N GLY A 78 6.36 -10.83 13.38
CA GLY A 78 7.65 -11.15 12.75
C GLY A 78 7.60 -11.08 11.22
N ILE A 79 6.72 -10.24 10.66
CA ILE A 79 6.70 -9.96 9.23
C ILE A 79 7.87 -9.02 8.89
N ASP A 80 8.58 -9.31 7.80
CA ASP A 80 9.54 -8.37 7.21
C ASP A 80 8.80 -7.12 6.67
N PRO A 81 9.04 -5.91 7.21
CA PRO A 81 8.45 -4.68 6.70
C PRO A 81 8.65 -4.50 5.19
N GLY A 82 9.76 -5.01 4.64
CA GLY A 82 10.06 -4.89 3.22
C GLY A 82 9.14 -5.68 2.28
N ARG A 83 8.29 -6.56 2.82
CA ARG A 83 7.27 -7.33 2.10
C ARG A 83 5.85 -6.79 2.28
N VAL A 84 5.72 -5.61 2.87
CA VAL A 84 4.43 -4.98 3.16
C VAL A 84 4.35 -3.58 2.54
N LEU A 85 3.25 -3.32 1.82
CA LEU A 85 2.85 -1.97 1.43
C LEU A 85 1.82 -1.44 2.44
N ILE A 86 2.14 -0.29 3.04
CA ILE A 86 1.16 0.54 3.76
C ILE A 86 0.62 1.56 2.75
N ASP A 87 -0.63 1.39 2.31
CA ASP A 87 -1.25 2.25 1.30
C ASP A 87 -2.07 3.38 1.95
N HIS A 88 -2.40 4.38 1.12
CA HIS A 88 -3.03 5.63 1.52
C HIS A 88 -2.23 6.41 2.57
N VAL A 89 -0.91 6.38 2.51
CA VAL A 89 -0.09 7.24 3.37
C VAL A 89 -0.31 8.72 3.03
N GLU A 90 -0.17 9.56 4.04
CA GLU A 90 -0.26 11.01 3.92
C GLU A 90 0.95 11.65 4.64
N GLU A 91 1.07 12.97 4.60
CA GLU A 91 2.22 13.72 5.12
C GLU A 91 2.56 13.37 6.57
N HIS A 92 1.53 13.09 7.38
CA HIS A 92 1.66 12.80 8.80
C HIS A 92 1.89 11.32 9.14
N THR A 93 1.88 10.41 8.16
CA THR A 93 2.17 8.97 8.36
C THR A 93 3.37 8.46 7.57
N VAL A 94 3.67 9.05 6.42
CA VAL A 94 4.69 8.56 5.47
C VAL A 94 6.08 8.42 6.10
N ALA A 95 6.51 9.40 6.91
CA ALA A 95 7.83 9.36 7.55
C ALA A 95 8.01 8.09 8.38
N GLU A 96 7.06 7.81 9.26
CA GLU A 96 7.14 6.68 10.18
C GLU A 96 7.02 5.33 9.45
N VAL A 97 6.24 5.26 8.37
CA VAL A 97 6.16 4.08 7.50
C VAL A 97 7.53 3.79 6.89
N LEU A 98 8.19 4.78 6.31
CA LEU A 98 9.51 4.63 5.69
C LEU A 98 10.61 4.33 6.72
N ASP A 99 10.62 5.04 7.85
CA ASP A 99 11.60 4.86 8.93
C ASP A 99 11.57 3.45 9.53
N ARG A 100 10.39 2.82 9.52
CA ARG A 100 10.20 1.43 9.97
C ARG A 100 10.45 0.38 8.88
N GLY A 101 10.87 0.79 7.67
CA GLY A 101 11.29 -0.09 6.58
C GLY A 101 10.17 -0.61 5.67
N PHE A 102 8.93 -0.14 5.86
CA PHE A 102 7.79 -0.50 5.03
C PHE A 102 7.84 0.20 3.66
N TRP A 103 7.04 -0.30 2.71
CA TRP A 103 6.71 0.46 1.50
C TRP A 103 5.54 1.41 1.78
N ALA A 104 5.58 2.59 1.16
CA ALA A 104 4.58 3.64 1.30
C ALA A 104 3.84 3.88 -0.02
N GLY A 105 2.53 3.60 -0.04
CA GLY A 105 1.64 3.84 -1.16
C GLY A 105 0.88 5.16 -1.00
N MET A 106 1.02 6.06 -1.96
CA MET A 106 0.25 7.31 -2.03
C MET A 106 -0.86 7.18 -3.06
N THR A 107 -2.09 7.11 -2.57
CA THR A 107 -3.25 7.13 -3.45
C THR A 107 -3.65 8.55 -3.82
N LEU A 108 -3.70 8.79 -5.12
CA LEU A 108 -4.15 10.01 -5.75
C LEU A 108 -5.65 9.92 -6.04
N TYR A 109 -6.45 10.50 -5.16
CA TYR A 109 -7.91 10.35 -5.19
C TYR A 109 -8.60 11.68 -4.92
N PRO A 110 -9.67 12.03 -5.67
CA PRO A 110 -10.39 13.27 -5.45
C PRO A 110 -10.98 13.38 -4.03
N ASP A 111 -10.90 14.59 -3.47
CA ASP A 111 -11.60 15.04 -2.25
C ASP A 111 -11.26 14.35 -0.91
N SER A 112 -10.59 13.19 -0.89
CA SER A 112 -10.41 12.40 0.34
C SER A 112 -8.99 11.85 0.62
N LYS A 113 -8.07 11.90 -0.34
CA LYS A 113 -6.68 11.39 -0.20
C LYS A 113 -5.67 12.42 -0.73
N CYS A 114 -4.50 11.98 -1.19
CA CYS A 114 -3.48 12.87 -1.73
C CYS A 114 -3.92 13.48 -3.07
N THR A 115 -3.59 14.75 -3.25
CA THR A 115 -3.56 15.38 -4.57
C THR A 115 -2.19 15.14 -5.21
N PRO A 116 -2.06 15.30 -6.54
CA PRO A 116 -0.76 15.32 -7.21
C PRO A 116 0.27 16.23 -6.52
N GLN A 117 -0.12 17.45 -6.16
CA GLN A 117 0.78 18.42 -5.52
C GLN A 117 1.28 17.90 -4.16
N ARG A 118 0.37 17.39 -3.31
CA ARG A 118 0.70 16.81 -2.01
C ARG A 118 1.63 15.60 -2.13
N ALA A 119 1.38 14.73 -3.11
CA ALA A 119 2.26 13.58 -3.36
C ALA A 119 3.66 14.01 -3.78
N VAL A 120 3.80 15.05 -4.61
CA VAL A 120 5.12 15.60 -4.98
C VAL A 120 5.80 16.26 -3.78
N ASP A 121 5.06 16.97 -2.90
CA ASP A 121 5.61 17.51 -1.66
C ASP A 121 6.18 16.40 -0.76
N ILE A 122 5.46 15.28 -0.62
CA ILE A 122 5.92 14.11 0.12
C ILE A 122 7.21 13.54 -0.49
N ILE A 123 7.27 13.36 -1.81
CA ILE A 123 8.46 12.83 -2.50
C ILE A 123 9.67 13.75 -2.31
N GLU A 124 9.47 15.07 -2.35
CA GLU A 124 10.55 16.04 -2.12
C GLU A 124 11.06 16.05 -0.68
N CYS A 125 10.17 15.85 0.30
CA CYS A 125 10.52 15.83 1.72
C CYS A 125 11.19 14.52 2.16
N TYR A 126 10.73 13.38 1.63
CA TYR A 126 11.09 12.04 2.15
C TYR A 126 11.88 11.18 1.15
N GLY A 127 12.07 11.66 -0.08
CA GLY A 127 12.82 10.97 -1.11
C GLY A 127 11.98 10.01 -1.94
N ASN A 128 12.66 9.08 -2.62
CA ASN A 128 12.04 8.22 -3.64
C ASN A 128 12.29 6.72 -3.43
N GLU A 129 12.90 6.32 -2.32
CA GLU A 129 13.06 4.91 -1.99
C GLU A 129 11.79 4.40 -1.30
N ARG A 130 11.33 3.23 -1.71
CA ARG A 130 10.18 2.54 -1.11
C ARG A 130 8.85 3.32 -1.09
N ILE A 131 8.67 4.26 -2.01
CA ILE A 131 7.47 5.08 -2.12
C ILE A 131 6.92 5.08 -3.55
N TRP A 132 5.60 5.01 -3.72
CA TRP A 132 4.98 5.11 -5.05
C TRP A 132 3.61 5.76 -5.04
N ILE A 133 3.08 6.03 -6.23
CA ILE A 133 1.74 6.59 -6.43
C ILE A 133 0.79 5.57 -7.08
N ASN A 134 -0.48 5.61 -6.71
CA ASN A 134 -1.57 4.84 -7.33
C ASN A 134 -2.85 5.69 -7.40
N SER A 135 -3.90 5.23 -8.09
CA SER A 135 -5.13 6.02 -8.31
C SER A 135 -6.40 5.47 -7.62
N ALA A 136 -6.31 4.35 -6.89
CA ALA A 136 -7.45 3.60 -6.35
C ALA A 136 -8.66 3.60 -7.31
N GLY A 137 -8.52 2.93 -8.46
CA GLY A 137 -9.58 2.82 -9.48
C GLY A 137 -10.77 2.01 -8.97
N ASP A 138 -11.55 2.61 -8.09
CA ASP A 138 -12.69 2.02 -7.38
C ASP A 138 -14.03 2.59 -7.88
N TRP A 139 -15.11 2.26 -7.16
CA TRP A 139 -16.48 2.63 -7.49
C TRP A 139 -16.85 4.08 -7.16
N GLY A 140 -15.97 4.85 -6.51
CA GLY A 140 -16.23 6.26 -6.21
C GLY A 140 -15.76 7.18 -7.36
N PRO A 141 -15.60 8.49 -7.10
CA PRO A 141 -15.16 9.45 -8.12
C PRO A 141 -13.66 9.31 -8.44
N SER A 142 -13.17 8.10 -8.67
CA SER A 142 -11.79 7.84 -9.07
C SER A 142 -11.49 8.47 -10.43
N ASP A 143 -10.25 8.93 -10.62
CA ASP A 143 -9.78 9.48 -11.89
C ASP A 143 -8.67 8.59 -12.46
N PRO A 144 -8.90 7.90 -13.59
CA PRO A 144 -7.90 7.02 -14.19
C PRO A 144 -6.65 7.79 -14.68
N LEU A 145 -6.73 9.12 -14.78
CA LEU A 145 -5.61 9.98 -15.15
C LEU A 145 -4.86 10.56 -13.94
N SER A 146 -5.22 10.20 -12.70
CA SER A 146 -4.55 10.72 -11.49
C SER A 146 -3.02 10.54 -11.51
N VAL A 147 -2.54 9.34 -11.87
CA VAL A 147 -1.09 9.05 -11.96
C VAL A 147 -0.43 9.88 -13.08
N PRO A 148 -0.93 9.89 -14.34
CA PRO A 148 -0.43 10.79 -15.38
C PRO A 148 -0.45 12.29 -15.00
N LYS A 149 -1.48 12.76 -14.29
CA LYS A 149 -1.57 14.14 -13.81
C LYS A 149 -0.47 14.44 -12.79
N CYS A 150 -0.12 13.48 -11.94
CA CYS A 150 1.03 13.58 -11.05
C CYS A 150 2.35 13.64 -11.80
N HIS A 151 2.51 12.91 -12.91
CA HIS A 151 3.70 13.03 -13.76
C HIS A 151 3.85 14.44 -14.34
N VAL A 152 2.76 15.06 -14.77
CA VAL A 152 2.76 16.45 -15.24
C VAL A 152 3.17 17.41 -14.13
N GLU A 153 2.63 17.24 -12.92
CA GLU A 153 3.01 18.06 -11.77
C GLU A 153 4.48 17.90 -11.39
N MET A 154 5.00 16.67 -11.37
CA MET A 154 6.42 16.39 -11.14
C MET A 154 7.30 17.10 -12.16
N ARG A 155 6.98 16.99 -13.46
CA ARG A 155 7.74 17.65 -14.53
C ARG A 155 7.64 19.18 -14.43
N ARG A 156 6.48 19.72 -14.07
CA ARG A 156 6.27 21.16 -13.84
C ARG A 156 7.18 21.71 -12.73
N ARG A 157 7.48 20.88 -11.71
CA ARG A 157 8.41 21.19 -10.61
C ARG A 157 9.88 20.89 -10.93
N GLY A 158 10.19 20.49 -12.17
CA GLY A 158 11.57 20.27 -12.62
C GLY A 158 12.12 18.86 -12.34
N HIS A 159 11.29 17.91 -11.89
CA HIS A 159 11.70 16.53 -11.70
C HIS A 159 11.94 15.84 -13.04
N ASN A 160 13.01 15.04 -13.12
CA ASN A 160 13.40 14.35 -14.34
C ASN A 160 12.56 13.07 -14.58
N GLN A 161 12.63 12.56 -15.81
CA GLN A 161 11.89 11.36 -16.22
C GLN A 161 12.24 10.12 -15.37
N LYS A 162 13.51 9.99 -14.97
CA LYS A 162 13.99 8.86 -14.14
C LYS A 162 13.27 8.82 -12.80
N LEU A 163 13.06 9.96 -12.14
CA LEU A 163 12.32 10.01 -10.88
C LEU A 163 10.85 9.67 -11.07
N VAL A 164 10.23 10.15 -12.16
CA VAL A 164 8.83 9.83 -12.49
C VAL A 164 8.65 8.31 -12.70
N GLU A 165 9.56 7.69 -13.46
CA GLU A 165 9.60 6.23 -13.69
C GLU A 165 9.85 5.47 -12.40
N LYS A 166 10.77 5.94 -11.56
CA LYS A 166 11.05 5.29 -10.29
C LYS A 166 9.82 5.19 -9.40
N ILE A 167 9.12 6.31 -9.20
CA ILE A 167 7.93 6.38 -8.34
C ILE A 167 6.72 5.65 -8.94
N SER A 168 6.61 5.56 -10.26
CA SER A 168 5.40 5.06 -10.91
C SER A 168 5.52 3.64 -11.46
N LEU A 169 6.75 3.15 -11.61
CA LEU A 169 7.05 1.87 -12.24
C LEU A 169 8.11 1.10 -11.45
N GLU A 170 9.33 1.61 -11.30
CA GLU A 170 10.43 0.81 -10.73
C GLU A 170 10.15 0.36 -9.29
N ASN A 171 9.63 1.25 -8.45
CA ASN A 171 9.28 0.94 -7.06
C ASN A 171 8.13 -0.09 -6.96
N PRO A 172 6.98 0.09 -7.65
CA PRO A 172 5.95 -0.95 -7.72
C PRO A 172 6.49 -2.30 -8.23
N LEU A 173 7.33 -2.29 -9.28
CA LEU A 173 7.95 -3.50 -9.82
C LEU A 173 8.85 -4.19 -8.80
N ALA A 174 9.68 -3.42 -8.09
CA ALA A 174 10.57 -3.92 -7.06
C ALA A 174 9.80 -4.56 -5.89
N PHE A 175 8.64 -4.01 -5.51
CA PHE A 175 7.79 -4.62 -4.50
C PHE A 175 7.06 -5.87 -5.01
N LEU A 176 6.31 -5.74 -6.10
CA LEU A 176 5.48 -6.82 -6.62
C LEU A 176 6.31 -8.02 -7.09
N GLY A 177 7.52 -7.77 -7.60
CA GLY A 177 8.51 -8.79 -8.00
C GLY A 177 8.94 -9.71 -6.86
N GLN A 178 8.86 -9.27 -5.60
CA GLN A 178 9.17 -10.09 -4.43
C GLN A 178 8.19 -11.25 -4.21
N SER A 179 7.06 -11.28 -4.92
CA SER A 179 6.10 -12.39 -4.87
C SER A 179 6.58 -13.66 -5.58
N GLY A 180 7.56 -13.54 -6.50
CA GLY A 180 7.99 -14.62 -7.39
C GLY A 180 6.95 -15.03 -8.45
N ARG A 181 5.75 -14.43 -8.43
CA ARG A 181 4.62 -14.70 -9.35
C ARG A 181 4.29 -13.54 -10.27
N PHE A 182 4.88 -12.38 -9.99
CA PHE A 182 4.71 -11.20 -10.80
C PHE A 182 5.49 -11.36 -12.12
N ILE A 183 4.76 -11.39 -13.23
CA ILE A 183 5.32 -11.49 -14.57
C ILE A 183 5.38 -10.08 -15.14
N LEU A 184 6.58 -9.62 -15.48
CA LEU A 184 6.75 -8.37 -16.21
C LEU A 184 6.16 -8.53 -17.62
N PRO A 185 5.45 -7.51 -18.14
CA PRO A 185 5.11 -7.51 -19.56
C PRO A 185 6.42 -7.59 -20.36
N GLU A 186 6.55 -8.57 -21.25
CA GLU A 186 7.66 -8.60 -22.20
C GLU A 186 7.60 -7.33 -23.05
N HIS A 187 8.68 -6.56 -23.07
CA HIS A 187 8.77 -5.40 -23.95
C HIS A 187 8.64 -5.88 -25.40
N SER A 188 7.49 -5.60 -26.03
CA SER A 188 7.24 -5.79 -27.46
C SER A 188 7.88 -4.68 -28.27
#